data_AF-A7Y035-F1
#
_entry.id   AF-A7Y035-F1
#
_cell.length_a   1.000
_cell.length_b   1.000
_cell.length_c   1.000
_cell.angle_alpha   90.00
_cell.angle_beta   90.00
_cell.angle_gamma   90.00
#
_symmetry.space_group_name_H-M   'P 1'
#
loop_
_entity.id
_entity.type
_entity.pdbx_description
1 polymer ?
#
loop_
_entity_poly.entity_id
_entity_poly.type
_entity_poly.pdbx_seq_one_letter_code
_entity_poly.pdbx_strand_id
1 'polypeptide(L)' 'RNPAHYAEYWKAVQELWLRLYLSKLMLVSAINGASPAGGCLMALTCDYRIMADNPKYTIGLNE' A
#
# COMPACT_ATOMS: atom_id res chain seq x y z
N ARG A 1 23.87 0.39 5.89
CA ARG A 1 22.79 0.81 6.84
C ARG A 1 22.80 -0.16 8.01
N ASN A 2 22.64 0.31 9.25
CA ASN A 2 22.68 -0.53 10.45
C ASN A 2 21.27 -1.10 10.77
N PRO A 3 21.13 -2.06 11.69
CA PRO A 3 19.82 -2.62 12.07
C PRO A 3 18.82 -1.56 12.55
N ALA A 4 19.30 -0.53 13.26
CA ALA A 4 18.45 0.57 13.75
C ALA A 4 17.76 1.34 12.61
N HIS A 5 18.47 1.59 11.50
CA HIS A 5 17.90 2.21 10.30
C HIS A 5 16.70 1.41 9.77
N TYR A 6 16.83 0.08 9.69
CA TYR A 6 15.76 -0.77 9.15
C TYR A 6 14.59 -0.88 10.12
N ALA A 7 14.84 -0.91 11.43
CA ALA A 7 13.78 -0.88 12.43
C ALA A 7 12.94 0.41 12.32
N GLU A 8 13.58 1.57 12.19
CA GLU A 8 12.87 2.84 12.00
C GLU A 8 12.11 2.90 10.67
N TYR A 9 12.71 2.39 9.59
CA TYR A 9 12.02 2.27 8.30
C TYR A 9 10.74 1.43 8.43
N TRP A 10 10.83 0.23 9.00
CA TRP A 10 9.68 -0.66 9.14
C TRP A 10 8.61 -0.12 10.09
N LYS A 11 9.03 0.58 11.14
CA LYS A 11 8.12 1.29 12.03
C LYS A 11 7.35 2.39 11.28
N ALA A 12 8.01 3.17 10.45
CA ALA A 12 7.36 4.21 9.64
C ALA A 12 6.37 3.61 8.63
N VAL A 13 6.72 2.50 7.98
CA VAL A 13 5.82 1.80 7.04
C VAL A 13 4.59 1.24 7.78
N GLN A 14 4.80 0.65 8.97
CA GLN A 14 3.70 0.17 9.83
C GLN A 14 2.75 1.29 10.25
N GLU A 15 3.31 2.42 10.70
CA GLU A 15 2.51 3.58 11.12
C GLU A 15 1.69 4.15 9.96
N LEU A 16 2.26 4.18 8.75
CA LEU A 16 1.57 4.64 7.55
C LEU A 16 0.32 3.80 7.24
N TRP A 17 0.46 2.47 7.14
CA TRP A 17 -0.70 1.63 6.77
C TRP A 17 -1.75 1.59 7.88
N LEU A 18 -1.35 1.66 9.15
CA LEU A 18 -2.28 1.73 10.29
C LEU A 18 -3.08 3.02 10.27
N ARG A 19 -2.45 4.15 9.94
CA ARG A 19 -3.14 5.45 9.84
C ARG A 19 -4.17 5.46 8.70
N LEU A 20 -3.85 4.84 7.57
CA LEU A 20 -4.82 4.73 6.48
C LEU A 20 -5.97 3.80 6.86
N TYR A 21 -5.65 2.60 7.36
CA TYR A 21 -6.66 1.60 7.72
C TYR A 21 -7.60 2.07 8.85
N LEU A 22 -7.07 2.84 9.82
CA LEU A 22 -7.84 3.39 10.95
C LEU A 22 -8.35 4.80 10.70
N SER A 23 -8.26 5.30 9.47
CA SER A 23 -8.75 6.62 9.09
C SER A 23 -10.26 6.74 9.37
N LYS A 24 -10.70 7.91 9.83
CA LYS A 24 -12.13 8.25 9.93
C LYS A 24 -12.71 8.78 8.62
N LEU A 25 -11.87 8.98 7.61
CA LEU A 25 -12.23 9.40 6.26
C LEU A 25 -12.35 8.18 5.37
N MET A 26 -13.31 8.21 4.44
CA MET A 26 -13.41 7.22 3.36
C MET A 26 -12.20 7.35 2.43
N LEU A 27 -11.46 6.26 2.26
CA LEU A 27 -10.28 6.19 1.40
C LEU A 27 -10.58 5.40 0.12
N VAL A 28 -10.25 5.99 -1.03
CA VAL A 28 -10.36 5.34 -2.33
C VAL A 28 -8.99 5.27 -2.99
N SER A 29 -8.54 4.06 -3.28
CA SER A 29 -7.32 3.83 -4.04
C SER A 29 -7.62 3.85 -5.54
N ALA A 30 -7.08 4.83 -6.25
CA ALA A 30 -7.13 4.91 -7.72
C ALA A 30 -5.80 4.40 -8.31
N ILE A 31 -5.83 3.18 -8.85
CA ILE A 31 -4.66 2.43 -9.30
C ILE A 31 -4.57 2.50 -10.82
N ASN A 32 -3.65 3.31 -11.34
CA ASN A 32 -3.49 3.57 -12.77
C ASN A 32 -2.35 2.77 -13.43
N GLY A 33 -1.80 1.78 -12.74
CA GLY A 33 -0.64 1.00 -13.18
C GLY A 33 -0.39 -0.22 -12.31
N ALA A 34 0.78 -0.84 -12.47
CA ALA A 34 1.20 -1.94 -11.61
C ALA A 34 1.41 -1.45 -10.17
N SER A 35 0.93 -2.23 -9.20
CA SER A 35 0.94 -1.93 -7.76
C SER A 35 1.49 -3.11 -6.94
N PRO A 36 2.78 -3.45 -7.07
CA PRO A 36 3.39 -4.55 -6.33
C PRO A 36 3.73 -4.17 -4.88
N ALA A 37 3.83 -5.17 -4.00
CA ALA A 37 4.38 -5.04 -2.65
C ALA A 37 3.75 -3.89 -1.85
N GLY A 38 4.49 -2.80 -1.63
CA GLY A 38 4.00 -1.63 -0.89
C GLY A 38 2.78 -0.95 -1.53
N GLY A 39 2.69 -0.94 -2.86
CA GLY A 39 1.51 -0.40 -3.56
C GLY A 39 0.25 -1.24 -3.27
N CYS A 40 0.38 -2.56 -3.31
CA CYS A 40 -0.67 -3.51 -2.96
C CYS A 40 -1.12 -3.31 -1.51
N LEU A 41 -0.16 -3.29 -0.57
CA LEU A 41 -0.39 -3.08 0.85
C LEU A 41 -1.20 -1.80 1.12
N MET A 42 -0.80 -0.69 0.50
CA MET A 42 -1.48 0.60 0.67
C MET A 42 -2.88 0.58 0.07
N ALA A 43 -3.05 0.02 -1.13
CA ALA A 43 -4.38 -0.12 -1.75
C ALA A 43 -5.33 -0.97 -0.89
N LEU A 44 -4.83 -2.02 -0.25
CA LEU A 44 -5.61 -2.88 0.64
C LEU A 44 -6.03 -2.18 1.94
N THR A 45 -5.31 -1.14 2.38
CA THR A 45 -5.71 -0.35 3.55
C THR A 45 -6.85 0.63 3.26
N CYS A 46 -7.15 0.91 1.98
CA CYS A 46 -8.28 1.75 1.58
C CYS A 46 -9.60 0.97 1.58
N ASP A 47 -10.70 1.69 1.82
CA ASP A 47 -12.07 1.12 1.83
C ASP A 47 -12.51 0.66 0.43
N TYR A 48 -12.13 1.40 -0.61
CA TYR A 48 -12.46 1.08 -1.99
C TYR A 48 -11.24 1.15 -2.90
N ARG A 49 -11.22 0.30 -3.93
CA ARG A 49 -10.13 0.18 -4.89
C ARG A 49 -10.67 0.18 -6.30
N ILE A 50 -10.12 1.04 -7.15
CA ILE A 50 -10.43 1.13 -8.57
C ILE A 50 -9.13 0.96 -9.33
N MET A 51 -9.05 -0.06 -10.18
CA MET A 51 -7.88 -0.34 -11.00
C MET A 51 -8.20 -0.10 -12.47
N ALA A 52 -7.27 0.55 -13.17
CA ALA A 52 -7.38 0.70 -14.62
C ALA A 52 -7.40 -0.68 -15.29
N ASP A 53 -8.39 -0.90 -16.16
CA ASP A 53 -8.55 -2.13 -16.91
C ASP A 53 -7.46 -2.23 -17.99
N ASN A 54 -6.38 -2.90 -17.65
CA ASN A 54 -5.26 -3.16 -18.56
C ASN A 54 -4.60 -4.48 -18.17
N PRO A 55 -4.46 -5.45 -19.09
CA PRO A 55 -3.92 -6.77 -18.79
C PRO A 55 -2.45 -6.75 -18.34
N LYS A 56 -1.72 -5.65 -18.58
CA LYS A 56 -0.34 -5.48 -18.10
C LYS A 56 -0.24 -4.99 -16.66
N TYR A 57 -1.33 -4.46 -16.10
CA TYR A 57 -1.32 -3.92 -14.75
C TYR A 57 -1.68 -5.04 -13.77
N THR A 58 -0.82 -5.22 -12.77
CA THR A 58 -1.02 -6.22 -11.72
C THR A 58 -0.92 -5.56 -10.35
N ILE A 59 -1.66 -6.10 -9.39
CA ILE A 59 -1.59 -5.74 -7.98
C ILE A 59 -1.38 -7.03 -7.19
N GLY A 60 -0.43 -7.04 -6.27
CA GLY A 60 -0.14 -8.25 -5.50
C GLY A 60 1.25 -8.26 -4.87
N LEU A 61 1.57 -9.41 -4.31
CA LEU A 61 2.87 -9.78 -3.81
C LEU A 61 3.56 -10.66 -4.85
N ASN A 62 4.90 -10.64 -4.87
CA ASN A 62 5.71 -11.47 -5.78
C ASN A 62 6.25 -12.72 -5.09
N GLU A 63 5.87 -12.91 -3.82
CA GLU A 63 6.01 -14.12 -3.02
C GLU A 63 4.96 -15.19 -3.38
#